data_AF-A0A8U0SND4-F1
#
_entry.id   AF-A0A8U0SND4-F1
#
_cell.length_a   1.000
_cell.length_b   1.000
_cell.length_c   1.000
_cell.angle_alpha   90.00
_cell.angle_beta   90.00
_cell.angle_gamma   90.00
#
_symmetry.space_group_name_H-M   'P 1'
#
loop_
_entity.id
_entity.type
_entity.pdbx_description
1 polymer ?
#
loop_
_entity_poly.entity_id
_entity_poly.type
_entity_poly.pdbx_seq_one_letter_code
_entity_poly.pdbx_strand_id
1 'polypeptide(L)'
;MTELPVVLRPPCSSRIKILKKHEFSVDMTCEGCSNAVSRVLNKLGGVEFDIDLPNKKVCISSDHSVDILLETLEKTGKAVSYLGPK
;
A
#
# COMPACT_ATOMS: atom_id res chain seq x y z
N MET A 1 -13.32 22.12 -10.10
CA MET A 1 -13.74 21.59 -8.78
C MET A 1 -14.35 20.23 -9.08
N THR A 2 -13.63 19.11 -8.96
CA THR A 2 -12.73 18.75 -7.87
C THR A 2 -11.56 17.93 -8.43
N GLU A 3 -10.35 18.45 -8.25
CA GLU A 3 -9.08 17.77 -8.01
C GLU A 3 -8.92 16.34 -8.56
N LEU A 4 -8.13 16.22 -9.63
CA LEU A 4 -7.46 14.97 -10.00
C LEU A 4 -6.69 14.43 -8.76
N PRO A 5 -6.86 13.16 -8.38
CA PRO A 5 -6.11 12.61 -7.27
C PRO A 5 -4.63 12.56 -7.62
N VAL A 6 -3.85 13.33 -6.86
CA VAL A 6 -2.43 13.14 -6.55
C VAL A 6 -2.17 11.62 -6.43
N VAL A 7 -1.43 10.94 -7.31
CA VAL A 7 0.03 10.71 -7.22
C VAL A 7 0.55 10.36 -8.63
N LEU A 8 0.94 11.36 -9.43
CA LEU A 8 1.88 11.12 -10.54
C LEU A 8 3.26 11.61 -10.08
N ARG A 9 3.96 10.76 -9.34
CA ARG A 9 5.40 10.95 -9.13
C ARG A 9 6.08 10.73 -10.49
N PRO A 10 6.86 11.69 -11.03
CA PRO A 10 7.60 11.46 -12.27
C PRO A 10 8.59 10.30 -12.06
N PRO A 11 8.80 9.44 -13.07
CA PRO A 11 9.77 8.37 -12.96
C PRO A 11 11.16 8.99 -12.92
N CYS A 12 11.83 8.92 -11.77
CA CYS A 12 13.27 9.07 -11.74
C CYS A 12 13.84 7.92 -12.59
N SER A 13 14.55 8.30 -13.65
CA SER A 13 15.17 7.45 -14.67
C SER A 13 15.67 6.08 -14.18
N SER A 14 15.45 5.07 -15.03
CA SER A 14 16.16 3.78 -15.20
C SER A 14 15.57 2.49 -14.57
N ARG A 15 15.31 1.53 -15.48
CA ARG A 15 14.74 0.17 -15.35
C ARG A 15 13.27 0.10 -14.93
N ILE A 16 12.43 -0.35 -15.87
CA ILE A 16 11.11 -0.92 -15.59
C ILE A 16 11.32 -2.10 -14.64
N LYS A 17 11.24 -1.87 -13.33
CA LYS A 17 11.14 -2.93 -12.34
C LYS A 17 9.69 -3.41 -12.38
N ILE A 18 9.46 -4.60 -12.92
CA ILE A 18 8.16 -5.27 -12.80
C ILE A 18 8.04 -5.71 -11.35
N LEU A 19 7.55 -4.82 -10.49
CA LEU A 19 7.26 -5.13 -9.09
C LEU A 19 5.93 -5.87 -9.01
N LYS A 20 5.87 -6.92 -8.19
CA LYS A 20 4.64 -7.69 -8.01
C LYS A 20 3.63 -6.83 -7.26
N LYS A 21 2.43 -6.73 -7.80
CA LYS A 21 1.31 -6.00 -7.20
C LYS A 21 0.45 -6.95 -6.39
N HIS A 22 0.16 -6.57 -5.17
CA HIS A 22 -0.60 -7.31 -4.20
C HIS A 22 -1.70 -6.40 -3.64
N GLU A 23 -2.94 -6.90 -3.62
CA GLU A 23 -4.09 -6.19 -3.08
C GLU A 23 -4.44 -6.76 -1.69
N PHE A 24 -4.59 -5.87 -0.72
CA PHE A 24 -4.97 -6.18 0.65
C PHE A 24 -6.20 -5.38 1.05
N SER A 25 -7.08 -5.98 1.83
CA SER A 25 -8.15 -5.29 2.54
C SER A 25 -7.68 -5.00 3.94
N VAL A 26 -7.76 -3.74 4.38
CA VAL A 26 -7.34 -3.31 5.71
C VAL A 26 -8.45 -2.51 6.36
N ASP A 27 -8.84 -2.85 7.58
CA ASP A 27 -9.88 -2.10 8.29
C ASP A 27 -9.37 -0.71 8.75
N MET A 28 -9.55 0.26 7.86
CA MET A 28 -9.29 1.67 8.08
C MET A 28 -10.62 2.39 8.34
N THR A 29 -10.72 3.04 9.50
CA THR A 29 -11.93 3.75 9.93
C THR A 29 -11.80 5.26 9.81
N CYS A 30 -10.58 5.79 9.66
CA CYS A 30 -10.31 7.22 9.49
C CYS A 30 -8.99 7.46 8.74
N GLU A 31 -8.74 8.70 8.30
CA GLU A 31 -7.46 9.07 7.66
C GLU A 31 -6.25 8.83 8.57
N GLY A 32 -6.41 8.89 9.90
CA GLY A 32 -5.35 8.52 10.84
C GLY A 32 -4.92 7.05 10.68
N CYS A 33 -5.86 6.17 10.34
CA CYS A 33 -5.60 4.74 10.12
C CYS A 33 -4.81 4.49 8.84
N SER A 34 -5.16 5.16 7.74
CA SER A 34 -4.41 5.07 6.49
C SER A 34 -3.01 5.64 6.66
N ASN A 35 -2.85 6.72 7.42
CA ASN A 35 -1.54 7.30 7.68
C ASN A 35 -0.62 6.36 8.51
N ALA A 36 -1.19 5.59 9.43
CA ALA A 36 -0.45 4.57 10.19
C ALA A 36 0.05 3.45 9.26
N VAL A 37 -0.80 2.97 8.34
CA VAL A 37 -0.43 1.99 7.30
C VAL A 37 0.69 2.52 6.41
N SER A 38 0.54 3.75 5.91
CA SER A 38 1.60 4.41 5.13
C SER A 38 2.93 4.47 5.87
N ARG A 39 2.92 4.75 7.19
CA ARG A 39 4.14 4.84 7.99
C ARG A 39 4.85 3.50 8.12
N VAL A 40 4.14 2.40 8.36
CA VAL A 40 4.78 1.08 8.47
C VAL A 40 5.31 0.59 7.13
N LEU A 41 4.61 0.86 6.03
CA LEU A 41 5.07 0.52 4.69
C LEU A 41 6.29 1.35 4.28
N ASN A 42 6.29 2.65 4.57
CA ASN A 42 7.47 3.50 4.36
C ASN A 42 8.69 3.04 5.18
N LYS A 43 8.48 2.53 6.40
CA LYS A 43 9.57 1.96 7.22
C LYS A 43 10.18 0.71 6.59
N LEU A 44 9.38 -0.10 5.90
CA LEU A 44 9.87 -1.29 5.21
C LEU A 44 10.81 -0.91 4.06
N GLY A 45 10.45 0.14 3.31
CA GLY A 45 11.25 0.66 2.21
C GLY A 45 11.22 -0.24 0.96
N GLY A 46 11.42 0.38 -0.21
CA GLY A 46 11.36 -0.34 -1.50
C GLY A 46 9.96 -0.87 -1.84
N VAL A 47 8.92 -0.26 -1.28
CA VAL A 47 7.51 -0.55 -1.56
C VAL A 47 6.85 0.69 -2.15
N GLU A 48 6.08 0.50 -3.21
CA GLU A 48 5.12 1.49 -3.68
C GLU A 48 3.74 1.02 -3.24
N PHE A 49 2.90 1.90 -2.73
CA PHE A 49 1.57 1.51 -2.27
C PHE A 49 0.55 2.61 -2.54
N ASP A 50 -0.69 2.18 -2.71
CA ASP A 50 -1.86 3.02 -2.95
C ASP A 50 -2.96 2.61 -1.97
N ILE A 51 -3.61 3.59 -1.34
CA ILE A 51 -4.57 3.36 -0.25
C ILE A 51 -5.93 3.94 -0.64
N ASP A 52 -6.88 3.05 -0.87
CA ASP A 52 -8.29 3.38 -1.08
C ASP A 52 -9.03 3.33 0.26
N LEU A 53 -9.06 4.44 0.98
CA LEU A 53 -9.88 4.58 2.20
C LEU A 53 -11.38 4.25 2.01
N PRO A 54 -12.08 4.70 0.95
CA PRO A 54 -13.51 4.41 0.80
C PRO A 54 -13.79 2.91 0.57
N ASN A 55 -12.88 2.21 -0.10
CA ASN A 55 -13.01 0.78 -0.37
C ASN A 55 -12.31 -0.09 0.70
N LYS A 56 -11.61 0.53 1.65
CA LYS A 56 -10.74 -0.14 2.64
C LYS A 56 -9.70 -1.05 1.99
N LYS A 57 -9.16 -0.64 0.83
CA LYS A 57 -8.18 -1.42 0.06
C LYS A 57 -6.81 -0.76 0.10
N VAL A 58 -5.78 -1.59 0.02
CA VAL A 58 -4.38 -1.20 -0.05
C VAL A 58 -3.73 -2.02 -1.15
N CYS A 59 -3.29 -1.36 -2.21
CA CYS A 59 -2.50 -1.98 -3.26
C CYS A 59 -1.02 -1.75 -2.96
N ILE A 60 -0.22 -2.80 -2.90
CA ILE A 60 1.23 -2.73 -2.64
C ILE A 60 1.98 -3.33 -3.82
N SER A 61 2.87 -2.57 -4.43
CA SER A 61 3.83 -3.00 -5.45
C SER A 61 5.20 -3.13 -4.80
N SER A 62 5.71 -4.34 -4.71
CA SER A 62 7.03 -4.59 -4.11
C SER A 62 7.67 -5.87 -4.60
N ASP A 63 8.97 -6.01 -4.34
CA ASP A 63 9.70 -7.26 -4.56
C ASP A 63 9.61 -8.21 -3.35
N HIS A 64 9.08 -7.72 -2.23
CA HIS A 64 8.94 -8.47 -0.99
C HIS A 64 7.84 -9.52 -1.09
N SER A 65 7.98 -10.61 -0.33
CA SER A 65 6.96 -11.65 -0.22
C SER A 65 5.69 -11.13 0.45
N VAL A 66 4.54 -11.72 0.07
CA VAL A 66 3.23 -11.40 0.66
C VAL A 66 3.25 -11.52 2.18
N ASP A 67 3.95 -12.52 2.73
CA ASP A 67 4.08 -12.73 4.18
C ASP A 67 4.71 -11.53 4.90
N ILE A 68 5.76 -10.95 4.31
CA ILE A 68 6.45 -9.77 4.86
C ILE A 68 5.51 -8.56 4.84
N LEU A 69 4.75 -8.41 3.76
CA LEU A 69 3.77 -7.33 3.62
C LEU A 69 2.64 -7.50 4.64
N LEU A 70 2.13 -8.72 4.81
CA LEU A 70 1.09 -9.04 5.78
C LEU A 70 1.55 -8.74 7.20
N GLU A 71 2.73 -9.24 7.60
CA GLU A 71 3.32 -8.99 8.92
C GLU A 71 3.52 -7.49 9.17
N THR A 72 3.89 -6.74 8.14
CA THR A 72 4.06 -5.28 8.22
C THR A 72 2.73 -4.55 8.41
N LEU A 73 1.68 -5.01 7.74
CA LEU A 73 0.33 -4.46 7.91
C LEU A 73 -0.26 -4.86 9.27
N GLU A 74 -0.01 -6.07 9.76
CA GLU A 74 -0.44 -6.54 11.07
C GLU A 74 0.17 -5.72 12.22
N LYS A 75 1.38 -5.16 12.03
CA LYS A 75 2.00 -4.22 12.99
C LYS A 75 1.18 -2.95 13.22
N THR A 76 0.23 -2.63 12.34
CA THR A 76 -0.71 -1.52 12.55
C THR A 76 -1.83 -1.85 13.54
N GLY A 77 -1.96 -3.12 13.95
CA GLY A 77 -3.01 -3.60 14.84
C GLY A 77 -4.40 -3.63 14.18
N LYS A 78 -4.43 -3.76 12.85
CA LYS A 78 -5.67 -3.74 12.06
C LYS A 78 -5.98 -5.11 11.50
N ALA A 79 -7.26 -5.36 11.23
CA ALA A 79 -7.66 -6.52 10.46
C ALA A 79 -7.15 -6.36 9.02
N VAL A 80 -6.35 -7.32 8.56
CA VAL A 80 -5.76 -7.35 7.22
C VAL A 80 -6.16 -8.65 6.56
N SER A 81 -6.67 -8.58 5.33
CA SER A 81 -6.98 -9.75 4.50
C SER A 81 -6.32 -9.61 3.15
N TYR A 82 -5.61 -10.64 2.71
CA TYR A 82 -5.04 -10.67 1.36
C TYR A 82 -6.14 -10.96 0.32
N LEU A 83 -6.28 -10.08 -0.67
CA LEU A 83 -7.28 -10.23 -1.75
C LEU A 83 -6.70 -10.93 -2.98
N GLY A 84 -5.39 -10.81 -3.21
CA GLY A 84 -4.71 -11.48 -4.32
C GLY A 84 -3.72 -10.58 -5.06
N PRO A 85 -3.06 -11.12 -6.10
CA PRO A 85 -2.23 -10.33 -7.00
C PRO A 85 -3.07 -9.48 -7.95
N LYS A 86 -2.54 -8.34 -8.41
CA LYS A 86 -3.21 -7.38 -9.30
C LYS A 86 -2.44 -7.10 -10.58
#